data_AF-A0A832LBB9-F1
#
_entry.id   AF-A0A832LBB9-F1
#
_cell.length_a   1.000
_cell.length_b   1.000
_cell.length_c   1.000
_cell.angle_alpha   90.00
_cell.angle_beta   90.00
_cell.angle_gamma   90.00
#
_symmetry.space_group_name_H-M   'P 1'
#
loop_
_entity.id
_entity.type
_entity.pdbx_description
1 polymer ?
#
loop_
_entity_poly.entity_id
_entity_poly.type
_entity_poly.pdbx_seq_one_letter_code
_entity_poly.pdbx_strand_id
1 'polypeptide(L)'
;MGVNTEHVYRLNLGAHITQNFDRNNPDSIDYYWINPFRQVLNLVNAYPGVEATAYYAGTGLYSPRPMFQGYTADEKNAYGAKIRYVSEGYDNVFKVKLREGSFADWEMRTSPQGAVISPELADSLFKTQAAIGETFRDYYVPDLKYRVSGISAPMKYDRYGRYEPFIYTPVSYGMFAYTIPAIAVRVKPEADTPKFAEKFMDEMKSKLNIGPYYLFGFMSYDSRSEVADINSGISSYVSVIIGLLIFFLFIIFLGVLGTFWFQMESRRGEVGLRMALGSSRKNVLRYIILESMIIFFLAFVPAFIVCANLAYWDITYTFNDAMDYTWTRFWITQLLDAAIMIGIISLSVLIPARRASKVHPVEALRNE
;
A
#
# COMPACT_ATOMS: atom_id res chain seq x y z
N MET A 1 -4.82 -2.84 -0.05
CA MET A 1 -4.60 -3.20 -1.47
C MET A 1 -5.86 -3.15 -2.32
N GLY A 2 -7.05 -3.54 -1.85
CA GLY A 2 -8.29 -3.55 -2.66
C GLY A 2 -8.57 -4.90 -3.34
N VAL A 3 -7.61 -5.82 -3.25
CA VAL A 3 -7.66 -7.23 -3.66
C VAL A 3 -6.98 -8.10 -2.59
N ASN A 4 -7.26 -9.39 -2.59
CA ASN A 4 -6.61 -10.38 -1.73
C ASN A 4 -5.47 -11.07 -2.48
N THR A 5 -4.26 -10.91 -1.95
CA THR A 5 -3.03 -11.55 -2.46
C THR A 5 -2.55 -12.72 -1.62
N GLU A 6 -3.23 -12.99 -0.50
CA GLU A 6 -2.92 -14.12 0.39
C GLU A 6 -3.16 -15.43 -0.36
N HIS A 7 -2.21 -16.35 -0.22
CA HIS A 7 -2.20 -17.63 -0.91
C HIS A 7 -2.23 -17.51 -2.45
N VAL A 8 -1.77 -16.39 -3.00
CA VAL A 8 -1.67 -16.17 -4.45
C VAL A 8 -0.20 -16.19 -4.88
N TYR A 9 0.06 -16.94 -5.93
CA TYR A 9 1.36 -17.04 -6.58
C TYR A 9 1.30 -16.49 -7.99
N ARG A 10 2.42 -15.92 -8.43
CA ARG A 10 2.65 -15.53 -9.81
C ARG A 10 3.59 -16.54 -10.46
N LEU A 11 3.08 -17.21 -11.49
CA LEU A 11 3.81 -18.11 -12.36
C LEU A 11 4.27 -17.34 -13.60
N ASN A 12 5.57 -17.38 -13.88
CA ASN A 12 6.19 -16.76 -15.03
C ASN A 12 6.69 -17.84 -16.02
N LEU A 13 6.21 -17.72 -17.25
CA LEU A 13 6.60 -18.55 -18.37
C LEU A 13 7.54 -17.78 -19.29
N GLY A 14 8.62 -18.44 -19.68
CA GLY A 14 9.52 -17.99 -20.74
C GLY A 14 9.14 -18.69 -22.03
N ALA A 15 9.65 -18.21 -23.16
CA ALA A 15 9.46 -18.88 -24.44
C ALA A 15 10.78 -19.08 -25.16
N HIS A 16 11.04 -20.30 -25.61
CA HIS A 16 12.08 -20.58 -26.59
C HIS A 16 11.57 -20.16 -27.96
N ILE A 17 12.07 -19.03 -28.48
CA ILE A 17 11.74 -18.55 -29.82
C ILE A 17 12.60 -19.33 -30.83
N THR A 18 12.37 -20.64 -30.93
CA THR A 18 13.12 -21.53 -31.82
C THR A 18 12.42 -21.72 -33.17
N GLN A 19 11.15 -21.33 -33.29
CA GLN A 19 10.37 -21.39 -34.52
C GLN A 19 9.78 -20.02 -34.84
N ASN A 20 9.97 -19.56 -36.08
CA ASN A 20 9.27 -18.39 -36.62
C ASN A 20 7.82 -18.78 -36.88
N PHE A 21 6.90 -18.39 -35.99
CA PHE A 21 5.47 -18.45 -36.26
C PHE A 21 4.98 -17.08 -36.75
N ASP A 22 4.03 -17.09 -37.69
CA ASP A 22 3.54 -15.88 -38.33
C ASP A 22 2.55 -15.16 -37.41
N ARG A 23 2.97 -14.02 -36.86
CA ARG A 23 2.15 -13.19 -35.97
C ARG A 23 1.03 -12.44 -36.68
N ASN A 24 1.00 -12.46 -38.01
CA ASN A 24 -0.09 -11.87 -38.77
C ASN A 24 -1.15 -12.92 -39.16
N ASN A 25 -0.86 -14.21 -38.98
CA ASN A 25 -1.79 -15.30 -39.26
C ASN A 25 -2.44 -15.81 -37.97
N PRO A 26 -3.77 -15.62 -37.79
CA PRO A 26 -4.48 -16.11 -36.61
C PRO A 26 -4.28 -17.60 -36.34
N ASP A 27 -4.37 -18.46 -37.35
CA ASP A 27 -4.25 -19.91 -37.17
C ASP A 27 -2.85 -20.30 -36.68
N SER A 28 -1.82 -19.56 -37.11
CA SER A 28 -0.44 -19.76 -36.65
C SER A 28 -0.29 -19.38 -35.18
N ILE A 29 -0.84 -18.24 -34.76
CA ILE A 29 -0.84 -17.82 -33.35
C ILE A 29 -1.62 -18.81 -32.49
N ASP A 30 -2.79 -19.25 -32.95
CA ASP A 30 -3.61 -20.21 -32.21
C ASP A 30 -2.86 -21.52 -31.98
N TYR A 31 -2.25 -22.08 -33.02
CA TYR A 31 -1.54 -23.35 -32.95
C TYR A 31 -0.24 -23.29 -32.14
N TYR A 32 0.62 -22.28 -32.39
CA TYR A 32 1.96 -22.22 -31.80
C TYR A 32 2.03 -21.49 -30.45
N TRP A 33 1.04 -20.65 -30.14
CA TRP A 33 1.08 -19.77 -28.97
C TRP A 33 -0.11 -19.98 -28.02
N ILE A 34 -1.34 -19.77 -28.49
CA ILE A 34 -2.53 -19.80 -27.61
C ILE A 34 -2.85 -21.22 -27.13
N ASN A 35 -2.87 -22.21 -28.02
CA ASN A 35 -3.20 -23.59 -27.65
C ASN A 35 -2.20 -24.20 -26.65
N PRO A 36 -0.87 -24.08 -26.86
CA PRO A 36 0.12 -24.49 -25.86
C PRO A 36 -0.05 -23.76 -24.52
N PHE A 37 -0.34 -22.44 -24.55
CA PHE A 37 -0.58 -21.69 -23.32
C PHE A 37 -1.81 -22.20 -22.55
N ARG A 38 -2.91 -22.49 -23.26
CA ARG A 38 -4.12 -23.08 -22.66
C ARG A 38 -3.84 -24.45 -22.03
N GLN A 39 -3.00 -25.28 -22.67
CA GLN A 39 -2.58 -26.56 -22.08
C GLN A 39 -1.78 -26.35 -20.78
N VAL A 40 -0.85 -25.39 -20.77
CA VAL A 40 -0.12 -25.00 -19.55
C VAL A 40 -1.11 -24.56 -18.46
N LEU A 41 -2.04 -23.66 -18.77
CA LEU A 41 -3.04 -23.17 -17.83
C LEU A 41 -3.88 -24.33 -17.24
N ASN A 42 -4.33 -25.27 -18.08
CA ASN A 42 -5.11 -26.42 -17.64
C ASN A 42 -4.31 -27.34 -16.69
N LEU A 43 -3.03 -27.57 -16.95
CA LEU A 43 -2.16 -28.37 -16.08
C LEU A 43 -1.90 -27.68 -14.73
N VAL A 44 -1.70 -26.37 -14.74
CA VAL A 44 -1.55 -25.59 -13.51
C VAL A 44 -2.85 -25.62 -12.71
N ASN A 45 -4.00 -25.46 -13.37
CA ASN A 45 -5.31 -25.51 -12.72
C ASN A 45 -5.62 -26.88 -12.11
N ALA A 46 -5.12 -27.96 -12.71
CA ALA A 46 -5.28 -29.33 -12.21
C ALA A 46 -4.28 -29.72 -11.10
N TYR A 47 -3.33 -28.85 -10.75
CA TYR A 47 -2.31 -29.17 -9.75
C TYR A 47 -2.93 -29.29 -8.33
N PRO A 48 -2.59 -30.33 -7.54
CA PRO A 48 -3.15 -30.50 -6.20
C PRO A 48 -2.90 -29.28 -5.29
N GLY A 49 -3.99 -28.79 -4.69
CA GLY A 49 -3.94 -27.60 -3.82
C GLY A 49 -4.23 -26.28 -4.52
N VAL A 50 -4.25 -26.24 -5.86
CA VAL A 50 -4.72 -25.06 -6.60
C VAL A 50 -6.25 -24.95 -6.46
N GLU A 51 -6.70 -23.73 -6.14
CA GLU A 51 -8.11 -23.37 -6.01
C GLU A 51 -8.63 -22.75 -7.32
N ALA A 52 -7.86 -21.83 -7.90
CA ALA A 52 -8.23 -21.12 -9.11
C ALA A 52 -6.98 -20.60 -9.84
N THR A 53 -7.10 -20.44 -11.16
CA THR A 53 -6.07 -19.84 -12.01
C THR A 53 -6.66 -18.77 -12.90
N ALA A 54 -5.87 -17.75 -13.20
CA ALA A 54 -6.21 -16.69 -14.13
C ALA A 54 -4.94 -16.21 -14.80
N TYR A 55 -5.04 -15.69 -16.02
CA TYR A 55 -3.91 -15.06 -16.69
C TYR A 55 -4.17 -13.58 -16.91
N TYR A 56 -3.09 -12.80 -16.90
CA TYR A 56 -3.18 -11.36 -17.04
C TYR A 56 -1.93 -10.74 -17.68
N ALA A 57 -2.11 -9.58 -18.29
CA ALA A 57 -1.07 -8.77 -18.90
C ALA A 57 -1.29 -7.27 -18.59
N GLY A 58 -0.33 -6.43 -18.97
CA GLY A 58 -0.31 -5.01 -18.61
C GLY A 58 0.08 -4.80 -17.14
N THR A 59 -0.70 -3.99 -16.42
CA THR A 59 -0.35 -3.48 -15.09
C THR A 59 -0.72 -4.43 -13.95
N GLY A 60 0.13 -5.44 -13.72
CA GLY A 60 0.01 -6.34 -12.55
C GLY A 60 0.40 -5.67 -11.23
N LEU A 61 -0.10 -6.20 -10.11
CA LEU A 61 0.33 -5.78 -8.76
C LEU A 61 1.86 -5.86 -8.62
N TYR A 62 2.45 -4.82 -8.04
CA TYR A 62 3.90 -4.72 -7.86
C TYR A 62 4.70 -4.92 -9.16
N SER A 63 4.17 -4.49 -10.31
CA SER A 63 4.95 -4.48 -11.56
C SER A 63 5.98 -3.32 -11.50
N PRO A 64 7.20 -3.50 -12.01
CA PRO A 64 8.17 -2.40 -12.07
C PRO A 64 7.83 -1.38 -13.18
N ARG A 65 7.03 -1.79 -14.16
CA ARG A 65 6.66 -0.97 -15.32
C ARG A 65 5.13 -1.02 -15.51
N PRO A 66 4.39 -0.09 -14.90
CA PRO A 66 2.96 0.01 -15.17
C PRO A 66 2.72 0.46 -16.62
N MET A 67 1.69 -0.10 -17.22
CA MET A 67 1.15 0.27 -18.53
C MET A 67 -0.07 1.18 -18.32
N PHE A 68 -0.10 2.28 -19.07
CA PHE A 68 -1.19 3.25 -19.03
C PHE A 68 -1.85 3.35 -20.39
N GLN A 69 -3.13 3.71 -20.38
CA GLN A 69 -3.90 3.98 -21.58
C GLN A 69 -4.85 5.16 -21.34
N GLY A 70 -5.12 5.94 -22.40
CA GLY A 70 -6.07 7.03 -22.37
C GLY A 70 -7.46 6.59 -22.78
N TYR A 71 -8.48 7.08 -22.08
CA TYR A 71 -9.89 6.80 -22.36
C TYR A 71 -10.70 8.09 -22.45
N THR A 72 -11.76 8.08 -23.26
CA THR A 72 -12.64 9.24 -23.45
C THR A 72 -14.11 8.81 -23.55
N ALA A 73 -14.99 9.66 -23.01
CA ALA A 73 -16.45 9.53 -23.11
C ALA A 73 -17.10 10.67 -23.91
N ASP A 74 -16.45 11.84 -24.03
CA ASP A 74 -17.03 13.08 -24.60
C ASP A 74 -16.23 13.66 -25.78
N GLU A 75 -15.28 12.90 -26.33
CA GLU A 75 -14.36 13.24 -27.43
C GLU A 75 -13.40 14.41 -27.18
N LYS A 76 -13.66 15.25 -26.19
CA LYS A 76 -12.86 16.44 -25.85
C LYS A 76 -11.81 16.16 -24.80
N ASN A 77 -12.11 15.28 -23.85
CA ASN A 77 -11.24 14.99 -22.72
C ASN A 77 -10.75 13.55 -22.77
N ALA A 78 -9.46 13.35 -22.49
CA ALA A 78 -8.85 12.04 -22.35
C ALA A 78 -8.33 11.88 -20.92
N TYR A 79 -8.63 10.74 -20.31
CA TYR A 79 -8.22 10.40 -18.94
C TYR A 79 -7.32 9.17 -18.96
N GLY A 80 -6.14 9.30 -18.36
CA GLY A 80 -5.18 8.20 -18.26
C GLY A 80 -5.58 7.22 -17.15
N ALA A 81 -5.48 5.93 -17.44
CA ALA A 81 -5.68 4.87 -16.45
C ALA A 81 -4.71 3.71 -16.65
N LYS A 82 -4.35 3.05 -15.54
CA LYS A 82 -3.56 1.82 -15.55
C LYS A 82 -4.39 0.68 -16.16
N ILE A 83 -3.90 0.10 -17.24
CA ILE A 83 -4.62 -0.94 -17.97
C ILE A 83 -4.24 -2.34 -17.48
N ARG A 84 -5.25 -3.18 -17.21
CA ARG A 84 -5.09 -4.57 -16.83
C ARG A 84 -5.89 -5.45 -17.76
N TYR A 85 -5.16 -6.25 -18.51
CA TYR A 85 -5.76 -7.26 -19.38
C TYR A 85 -5.90 -8.54 -18.56
N VAL A 86 -7.11 -9.04 -18.37
CA VAL A 86 -7.36 -10.18 -17.48
C VAL A 86 -8.24 -11.22 -18.15
N SER A 87 -7.97 -12.48 -17.84
CA SER A 87 -8.84 -13.60 -18.21
C SER A 87 -10.12 -13.61 -17.37
N GLU A 88 -11.09 -14.39 -17.82
CA GLU A 88 -12.17 -14.83 -16.95
C GLU A 88 -11.62 -15.52 -15.69
N GLY A 89 -12.29 -15.35 -14.55
CA GLY A 89 -11.89 -15.91 -13.25
C GLY A 89 -10.78 -15.14 -12.52
N TYR A 90 -10.30 -14.02 -13.05
CA TYR A 90 -9.33 -13.16 -12.36
C TYR A 90 -9.84 -12.65 -11.01
N ASP A 91 -11.14 -12.33 -10.95
CA ASP A 91 -11.86 -11.95 -9.75
C ASP A 91 -11.89 -13.07 -8.71
N ASN A 92 -12.01 -14.34 -9.12
CA ASN A 92 -11.90 -15.49 -8.21
C ASN A 92 -10.48 -15.63 -7.63
N VAL A 93 -9.46 -15.41 -8.46
CA VAL A 93 -8.04 -15.52 -8.03
C VAL A 93 -7.64 -14.37 -7.11
N PHE A 94 -8.09 -13.13 -7.33
CA PHE A 94 -7.71 -12.00 -6.48
C PHE A 94 -8.79 -11.56 -5.50
N LYS A 95 -9.93 -12.26 -5.46
CA LYS A 95 -11.14 -11.90 -4.69
C LYS A 95 -11.46 -10.41 -4.85
N VAL A 96 -11.52 -9.98 -6.11
CA VAL A 96 -11.72 -8.56 -6.47
C VAL A 96 -13.06 -8.10 -5.91
N LYS A 97 -13.04 -7.11 -5.03
CA LYS A 97 -14.27 -6.54 -4.46
C LYS A 97 -14.91 -5.61 -5.47
N LEU A 98 -16.16 -5.86 -5.81
CA LEU A 98 -16.97 -4.98 -6.65
C LEU A 98 -17.91 -4.16 -5.77
N ARG A 99 -18.06 -2.87 -6.12
CA ARG A 99 -19.10 -2.00 -5.55
C ARG A 99 -20.43 -2.24 -6.25
N GLU A 100 -20.37 -2.42 -7.57
CA GLU A 100 -21.53 -2.62 -8.43
C GLU A 100 -21.15 -3.46 -9.66
N GLY A 101 -22.11 -4.21 -10.21
CA GLY A 101 -21.92 -5.01 -11.42
C GLY A 101 -21.06 -6.26 -11.25
N SER A 102 -20.51 -6.77 -12.36
CA SER A 102 -19.71 -8.00 -12.43
C SER A 102 -18.74 -7.95 -13.62
N PHE A 103 -17.88 -8.96 -13.74
CA PHE A 103 -17.07 -9.21 -14.94
C PHE A 103 -17.96 -9.80 -16.07
N ALA A 104 -19.05 -9.13 -16.41
CA ALA A 104 -19.96 -9.53 -17.48
C ALA A 104 -19.44 -9.12 -18.87
N ASP A 105 -19.88 -9.84 -19.90
CA ASP A 105 -19.53 -9.62 -21.32
C ASP A 105 -18.01 -9.68 -21.58
N TRP A 106 -17.31 -10.64 -20.94
CA TRP A 106 -15.84 -10.75 -20.91
C TRP A 106 -15.22 -11.44 -22.13
N GLU A 107 -15.86 -11.32 -23.29
CA GLU A 107 -15.40 -11.95 -24.52
C GLU A 107 -14.58 -11.00 -25.38
N MET A 108 -13.44 -11.48 -25.86
CA MET A 108 -12.47 -10.69 -26.62
C MET A 108 -12.98 -10.12 -27.95
N ARG A 109 -14.04 -10.72 -28.52
CA ARG A 109 -14.62 -10.35 -29.83
C ARG A 109 -15.87 -9.48 -29.71
N THR A 110 -16.36 -9.22 -28.50
CA THR A 110 -17.55 -8.37 -28.31
C THR A 110 -17.19 -6.91 -28.51
N SER A 111 -18.11 -6.12 -29.06
CA SER A 111 -18.00 -4.66 -29.14
C SER A 111 -19.38 -4.05 -28.89
N PRO A 112 -19.55 -3.21 -27.85
CA PRO A 112 -18.53 -2.80 -26.87
C PRO A 112 -18.06 -3.96 -25.98
N GLN A 113 -16.78 -3.97 -25.59
CA GLN A 113 -16.23 -4.96 -24.66
C GLN A 113 -16.68 -4.65 -23.23
N GLY A 114 -16.98 -5.67 -22.43
CA GLY A 114 -17.16 -5.51 -20.99
C GLY A 114 -15.90 -4.98 -20.33
N ALA A 115 -16.04 -3.95 -19.50
CA ALA A 115 -14.95 -3.38 -18.72
C ALA A 115 -15.36 -3.17 -17.26
N VAL A 116 -14.46 -3.55 -16.35
CA VAL A 116 -14.59 -3.21 -14.93
C VAL A 116 -13.63 -2.07 -14.62
N ILE A 117 -14.15 -0.94 -14.15
CA ILE A 117 -13.35 0.26 -13.90
C ILE A 117 -13.27 0.62 -12.42
N SER A 118 -12.20 1.30 -12.04
CA SER A 118 -12.06 1.89 -10.71
C SER A 118 -13.02 3.07 -10.52
N PRO A 119 -13.44 3.39 -9.28
CA PRO A 119 -14.26 4.57 -8.99
C PRO A 119 -13.62 5.88 -9.46
N GLU A 120 -12.29 5.98 -9.41
CA GLU A 120 -11.52 7.15 -9.83
C GLU A 120 -11.61 7.37 -11.35
N LEU A 121 -11.61 6.27 -12.12
CA LEU A 121 -11.80 6.32 -13.58
C LEU A 121 -13.24 6.64 -13.95
N ALA A 122 -14.22 6.06 -13.25
CA ALA A 122 -15.64 6.36 -13.45
C ALA A 122 -15.93 7.85 -13.23
N ASP A 123 -15.44 8.40 -12.11
CA ASP A 123 -15.59 9.82 -11.79
C ASP A 123 -14.90 10.73 -12.82
N SER A 124 -13.70 10.35 -13.27
CA SER A 124 -12.97 11.10 -14.30
C SER A 124 -13.75 11.17 -15.61
N LEU A 125 -14.25 10.04 -16.10
CA LEU A 125 -14.95 9.92 -17.39
C LEU A 125 -16.37 10.49 -17.36
N PHE A 126 -17.14 10.18 -16.32
CA PHE A 126 -18.60 10.41 -16.30
C PHE A 126 -19.05 11.42 -15.24
N LYS A 127 -18.13 11.96 -14.42
CA LYS A 127 -18.43 12.85 -13.27
C LYS A 127 -19.35 12.20 -12.22
N THR A 128 -19.35 10.87 -12.19
CA THR A 128 -20.09 10.05 -11.23
C THR A 128 -19.36 8.74 -10.99
N GLN A 129 -19.49 8.19 -9.78
CA GLN A 129 -18.99 6.86 -9.43
C GLN A 129 -20.02 5.74 -9.70
N ALA A 130 -21.24 6.08 -10.12
CA ALA A 130 -22.30 5.14 -10.52
C ALA A 130 -22.47 5.23 -12.04
N ALA A 131 -21.68 4.44 -12.76
CA ALA A 131 -21.54 4.50 -14.21
C ALA A 131 -21.78 3.14 -14.90
N ILE A 132 -22.49 2.21 -14.25
CA ILE A 132 -22.81 0.90 -14.85
C ILE A 132 -23.64 1.09 -16.13
N GLY A 133 -23.26 0.37 -17.18
CA GLY A 133 -23.93 0.40 -18.48
C GLY A 133 -23.49 1.53 -19.39
N GLU A 134 -22.79 2.55 -18.87
CA GLU A 134 -22.22 3.63 -19.67
C GLU A 134 -21.18 3.11 -20.66
N THR A 135 -21.02 3.81 -21.78
CA THR A 135 -20.05 3.46 -22.81
C THR A 135 -18.97 4.52 -22.93
N PHE A 136 -17.74 4.06 -23.14
CA PHE A 136 -16.59 4.90 -23.42
C PHE A 136 -15.70 4.19 -24.43
N ARG A 137 -14.64 4.84 -24.90
CA ARG A 137 -13.72 4.25 -25.87
C ARG A 137 -12.28 4.51 -25.52
N ASP A 138 -11.43 3.68 -26.12
CA ASP A 138 -10.01 3.95 -26.17
C ASP A 138 -9.75 5.28 -26.91
N TYR A 139 -8.84 6.08 -26.38
CA TYR A 139 -8.50 7.37 -26.97
C TYR A 139 -7.68 7.21 -28.26
N TYR A 140 -6.76 6.26 -28.31
CA TYR A 140 -5.85 6.03 -29.44
C TYR A 140 -6.43 5.08 -30.49
N VAL A 141 -7.38 4.23 -30.11
CA VAL A 141 -8.08 3.28 -31.00
C VAL A 141 -9.59 3.53 -30.94
N PRO A 142 -10.14 4.49 -31.71
CA PRO A 142 -11.54 4.92 -31.57
C PRO A 142 -12.59 3.82 -31.75
N ASP A 143 -12.27 2.78 -32.53
CA ASP A 143 -13.15 1.64 -32.75
C ASP A 143 -13.23 0.67 -31.55
N LEU A 144 -12.27 0.76 -30.62
CA LEU A 144 -12.23 -0.04 -29.40
C LEU A 144 -13.13 0.61 -28.34
N LYS A 145 -14.38 0.14 -28.30
CA LYS A 145 -15.41 0.61 -27.39
C LYS A 145 -15.55 -0.32 -26.20
N TYR A 146 -15.85 0.28 -25.06
CA TYR A 146 -16.08 -0.39 -23.79
C TYR A 146 -17.45 -0.05 -23.25
N ARG A 147 -18.07 -1.02 -22.57
CA ARG A 147 -19.25 -0.83 -21.74
C ARG A 147 -18.88 -1.15 -20.30
N VAL A 148 -19.22 -0.26 -19.38
CA VAL A 148 -18.97 -0.47 -17.96
C VAL A 148 -19.86 -1.60 -17.46
N SER A 149 -19.30 -2.79 -17.27
CA SER A 149 -20.00 -3.97 -16.74
C SER A 149 -19.87 -4.10 -15.22
N GLY A 150 -18.86 -3.45 -14.63
CA GLY A 150 -18.68 -3.42 -13.18
C GLY A 150 -17.84 -2.22 -12.70
N ILE A 151 -18.00 -1.89 -11.43
CA ILE A 151 -17.20 -0.88 -10.73
C ILE A 151 -16.53 -1.55 -9.54
N SER A 152 -15.21 -1.56 -9.51
CA SER A 152 -14.46 -2.19 -8.43
C SER A 152 -14.42 -1.31 -7.18
N ALA A 153 -14.00 -1.87 -6.05
CA ALA A 153 -13.47 -1.07 -4.96
C ALA A 153 -12.17 -0.35 -5.40
N PRO A 154 -11.81 0.79 -4.77
CA PRO A 154 -10.52 1.41 -4.97
C PRO A 154 -9.40 0.43 -4.68
N MET A 155 -8.41 0.38 -5.57
CA MET A 155 -7.30 -0.57 -5.49
C MET A 155 -5.96 0.16 -5.59
N LYS A 156 -5.02 -0.25 -4.75
CA LYS A 156 -3.63 0.22 -4.81
C LYS A 156 -2.81 -0.69 -5.70
N TYR A 157 -1.86 -0.07 -6.41
CA TYR A 157 -0.93 -0.78 -7.28
C TYR A 157 0.20 -1.49 -6.51
N ASP A 158 0.71 -0.83 -5.48
CA ASP A 158 1.70 -1.31 -4.54
C ASP A 158 1.26 -0.94 -3.11
N ARG A 159 2.06 -1.33 -2.10
CA ARG A 159 1.68 -1.20 -0.68
C ARG A 159 1.46 0.26 -0.26
N TYR A 160 2.23 1.17 -0.85
CA TYR A 160 2.30 2.55 -0.40
C TYR A 160 1.47 3.46 -1.31
N GLY A 161 1.58 3.30 -2.64
CA GLY A 161 0.95 4.12 -3.67
C GLY A 161 -0.52 4.48 -3.46
N ARG A 162 -0.90 5.59 -4.08
CA ARG A 162 -2.26 6.15 -4.03
C ARG A 162 -3.26 5.27 -4.77
N TYR A 163 -4.54 5.56 -4.56
CA TYR A 163 -5.60 5.03 -5.41
C TYR A 163 -5.54 5.78 -6.74
N GLU A 164 -5.35 5.05 -7.83
CA GLU A 164 -5.22 5.61 -9.18
C GLU A 164 -6.27 5.01 -10.11
N PRO A 165 -6.68 5.76 -11.15
CA PRO A 165 -7.56 5.23 -12.18
C PRO A 165 -7.00 3.96 -12.81
N PHE A 166 -7.80 2.90 -12.85
CA PHE A 166 -7.48 1.68 -13.57
C PHE A 166 -8.71 1.04 -14.21
N ILE A 167 -8.44 0.11 -15.11
CA ILE A 167 -9.44 -0.67 -15.83
C ILE A 167 -9.00 -2.13 -15.95
N TYR A 168 -9.95 -3.03 -15.74
CA TYR A 168 -9.87 -4.42 -16.17
C TYR A 168 -10.61 -4.58 -17.50
N THR A 169 -9.96 -5.21 -18.46
CA THR A 169 -10.50 -5.54 -19.78
C THR A 169 -10.06 -6.94 -20.18
N PRO A 170 -10.79 -7.66 -21.04
CA PRO A 170 -10.34 -8.94 -21.59
C PRO A 170 -8.96 -8.82 -22.26
N VAL A 171 -8.14 -9.86 -22.15
CA VAL A 171 -6.86 -9.94 -22.89
C VAL A 171 -7.15 -10.02 -24.38
N SER A 172 -6.69 -9.02 -25.16
CA SER A 172 -6.92 -8.95 -26.60
C SER A 172 -6.01 -9.89 -27.40
N TYR A 173 -6.40 -10.23 -28.63
CA TYR A 173 -5.64 -11.13 -29.51
C TYR A 173 -4.23 -10.58 -29.73
N GLY A 174 -4.17 -9.28 -30.07
CA GLY A 174 -2.93 -8.58 -30.30
C GLY A 174 -2.04 -8.63 -29.05
N MET A 175 -2.59 -8.34 -27.86
CA MET A 175 -1.76 -8.43 -26.66
C MET A 175 -1.24 -9.85 -26.43
N PHE A 176 -2.08 -10.87 -26.62
CA PHE A 176 -1.70 -12.26 -26.45
C PHE A 176 -0.64 -12.72 -27.47
N ALA A 177 -0.70 -12.23 -28.71
CA ALA A 177 0.23 -12.58 -29.78
C ALA A 177 1.65 -12.00 -29.56
N TYR A 178 1.78 -10.88 -28.84
CA TYR A 178 3.06 -10.20 -28.62
C TYR A 178 3.61 -10.33 -27.20
N THR A 179 2.83 -10.84 -26.25
CA THR A 179 3.24 -10.98 -24.86
C THR A 179 2.95 -12.38 -24.34
N ILE A 180 3.71 -12.81 -23.33
CA ILE A 180 3.36 -14.02 -22.56
C ILE A 180 2.63 -13.52 -21.31
N PRO A 181 1.31 -13.76 -21.20
CA PRO A 181 0.58 -13.37 -20.01
C PRO A 181 1.17 -14.05 -18.78
N ALA A 182 1.22 -13.33 -17.66
CA ALA A 182 1.54 -13.95 -16.38
C ALA A 182 0.34 -14.79 -15.93
N ILE A 183 0.59 -15.91 -15.25
CA ILE A 183 -0.46 -16.73 -14.66
C ILE A 183 -0.48 -16.45 -13.15
N ALA A 184 -1.62 -16.04 -12.64
CA ALA A 184 -1.89 -15.98 -11.21
C ALA A 184 -2.55 -17.29 -10.78
N VAL A 185 -2.06 -17.85 -9.67
CA VAL A 185 -2.48 -19.13 -9.11
C VAL A 185 -2.89 -18.89 -7.68
N ARG A 186 -4.17 -19.09 -7.37
CA ARG A 186 -4.66 -19.13 -5.98
C ARG A 186 -4.56 -20.55 -5.46
N VAL A 187 -3.96 -20.68 -4.28
CA VAL A 187 -3.76 -21.95 -3.57
C VAL A 187 -4.73 -21.99 -2.39
N LYS A 188 -5.27 -23.17 -2.10
CA LYS A 188 -6.12 -23.38 -0.92
C LYS A 188 -5.29 -23.13 0.36
N PRO A 189 -5.81 -22.43 1.37
CA PRO A 189 -5.05 -22.11 2.58
C PRO A 189 -4.43 -23.33 3.27
N GLU A 190 -5.07 -24.50 3.20
CA GLU A 190 -4.59 -25.74 3.81
C GLU A 190 -3.43 -26.39 3.02
N ALA A 191 -3.30 -26.06 1.73
CA ALA A 191 -2.26 -26.55 0.85
C ALA A 191 -1.07 -25.58 0.74
N ASP A 192 -1.28 -24.30 1.08
CA ASP A 192 -0.23 -23.29 1.07
C ASP A 192 0.72 -23.48 2.26
N THR A 193 1.86 -24.10 1.96
CA THR A 193 2.94 -24.33 2.92
C THR A 193 4.19 -23.60 2.45
N PRO A 194 5.16 -23.30 3.34
CA PRO A 194 6.40 -22.63 2.95
C PRO A 194 7.19 -23.33 1.81
N LYS A 195 6.98 -24.65 1.64
CA LYS A 195 7.61 -25.46 0.58
C LYS A 195 6.75 -25.64 -0.67
N PHE A 196 5.54 -25.09 -0.70
CA PHE A 196 4.61 -25.27 -1.83
C PHE A 196 5.23 -24.79 -3.14
N ALA A 197 5.87 -23.61 -3.13
CA ALA A 197 6.47 -23.06 -4.34
C ALA A 197 7.66 -23.89 -4.86
N GLU A 198 8.52 -24.36 -3.97
CA GLU A 198 9.66 -25.23 -4.30
C GLU A 198 9.16 -26.55 -4.90
N LYS A 199 8.21 -27.21 -4.21
CA LYS A 199 7.60 -28.46 -4.69
C LYS A 199 6.91 -28.28 -6.04
N PHE A 200 6.15 -27.20 -6.22
CA PHE A 200 5.49 -26.90 -7.48
C PHE A 200 6.51 -26.73 -8.60
N MET A 201 7.59 -25.98 -8.37
CA MET A 201 8.66 -25.79 -9.35
C MET A 201 9.30 -27.12 -9.73
N ASP A 202 9.66 -27.96 -8.76
CA ASP A 202 10.31 -29.26 -9.03
C ASP A 202 9.43 -30.20 -9.84
N GLU A 203 8.13 -30.28 -9.52
CA GLU A 203 7.20 -31.19 -10.19
C GLU A 203 6.72 -30.69 -11.54
N MET A 204 6.60 -29.36 -11.73
CA MET A 204 5.97 -28.76 -12.90
C MET A 204 6.97 -28.21 -13.93
N LYS A 205 8.24 -27.99 -13.57
CA LYS A 205 9.23 -27.39 -14.48
C LYS A 205 9.38 -28.14 -15.80
N SER A 206 9.44 -29.48 -15.77
CA SER A 206 9.49 -30.31 -16.99
C SER A 206 8.12 -30.46 -17.65
N LYS A 207 7.05 -30.60 -16.86
CA LYS A 207 5.68 -30.81 -17.36
C LYS A 207 5.11 -29.61 -18.09
N LEU A 208 5.52 -28.39 -17.73
CA LEU A 208 5.09 -27.15 -18.36
C LEU A 208 5.97 -26.76 -19.55
N ASN A 209 6.90 -27.61 -19.99
CA ASN A 209 7.66 -27.42 -21.22
C ASN A 209 6.78 -27.80 -22.44
N ILE A 210 5.80 -26.95 -22.75
CA ILE A 210 4.77 -27.22 -23.76
C ILE A 210 4.84 -26.17 -24.86
N GLY A 211 5.00 -26.65 -26.10
CA GLY A 211 5.21 -25.77 -27.24
C GLY A 211 6.46 -24.90 -27.02
N PRO A 212 6.36 -23.57 -27.13
CA PRO A 212 7.49 -22.70 -26.90
C PRO A 212 7.75 -22.44 -25.40
N TYR A 213 6.82 -22.76 -24.51
CA TYR A 213 6.85 -22.27 -23.13
C TYR A 213 7.70 -23.12 -22.20
N TYR A 214 8.35 -22.48 -21.23
CA TYR A 214 8.99 -23.15 -20.09
C TYR A 214 8.77 -22.36 -18.80
N LEU A 215 8.64 -23.08 -17.68
CA LEU A 215 8.51 -22.48 -16.36
C LEU A 215 9.88 -21.97 -15.87
N PHE A 216 9.98 -20.68 -15.55
CA PHE A 216 11.21 -20.11 -14.98
C PHE A 216 11.04 -19.41 -13.63
N GLY A 217 9.81 -19.20 -13.18
CA GLY A 217 9.59 -18.62 -11.86
C GLY A 217 8.19 -18.85 -11.33
N PHE A 218 8.11 -19.14 -10.04
CA PHE A 218 6.88 -19.28 -9.30
C PHE A 218 7.09 -18.66 -7.92
N MET A 219 6.43 -17.54 -7.64
CA MET A 219 6.70 -16.71 -6.47
C MET A 219 5.39 -16.22 -5.85
N SER A 220 5.28 -16.25 -4.53
CA SER A 220 4.11 -15.70 -3.82
C SER A 220 4.04 -14.19 -4.00
N TYR A 221 2.83 -13.64 -3.93
CA TYR A 221 2.66 -12.18 -3.96
C TYR A 221 3.27 -11.48 -2.76
N ASP A 222 3.41 -12.16 -1.61
CA ASP A 222 4.08 -11.62 -0.43
C ASP A 222 5.57 -11.40 -0.71
N SER A 223 6.29 -12.43 -1.17
CA SER A 223 7.70 -12.29 -1.56
C SER A 223 7.86 -11.29 -2.70
N ARG A 224 6.92 -11.26 -3.66
CA ARG A 224 6.93 -10.29 -4.75
C ARG A 224 6.81 -8.85 -4.24
N SER A 225 5.95 -8.61 -3.25
CA SER A 225 5.77 -7.28 -2.65
C SER A 225 7.06 -6.80 -1.98
N GLU A 226 7.76 -7.69 -1.27
CA GLU A 226 9.04 -7.39 -0.63
C GLU A 226 10.13 -7.05 -1.65
N VAL A 227 10.25 -7.85 -2.71
CA VAL A 227 11.20 -7.56 -3.81
C VAL A 227 10.87 -6.21 -4.49
N ALA A 228 9.60 -5.87 -4.64
CA ALA A 228 9.19 -4.58 -5.20
C ALA A 228 9.49 -3.41 -4.25
N ASP A 229 9.27 -3.58 -2.94
CA ASP A 229 9.58 -2.58 -1.91
C ASP A 229 11.10 -2.31 -1.85
N ILE A 230 11.93 -3.35 -2.07
CA ILE A 230 13.39 -3.22 -2.17
C ILE A 230 13.79 -2.50 -3.45
N ASN A 231 13.28 -2.95 -4.61
CA ASN A 231 13.65 -2.39 -5.92
C ASN A 231 13.20 -0.95 -6.12
N SER A 232 12.08 -0.54 -5.51
CA SER A 232 11.60 0.84 -5.53
C SER A 232 12.39 1.78 -4.62
N GLY A 233 13.26 1.23 -3.76
CA GLY A 233 14.00 1.98 -2.74
C GLY A 233 13.12 2.46 -1.58
N ILE A 234 11.82 2.16 -1.57
CA ILE A 234 10.89 2.66 -0.55
C ILE A 234 11.20 2.06 0.82
N SER A 235 11.63 0.79 0.89
CA SER A 235 12.04 0.15 2.14
C SER A 235 13.25 0.85 2.76
N SER A 236 14.25 1.18 1.96
CA SER A 236 15.43 1.93 2.39
C SER A 236 15.08 3.36 2.81
N TYR A 237 14.24 4.05 2.03
CA TYR A 237 13.76 5.40 2.36
C TYR A 237 13.02 5.42 3.71
N VAL A 238 12.06 4.52 3.91
CA VAL A 238 11.28 4.41 5.15
C VAL A 238 12.20 4.12 6.34
N SER A 239 13.16 3.20 6.18
CA SER A 239 14.11 2.84 7.24
C SER A 239 14.99 4.02 7.66
N VAL A 240 15.50 4.81 6.70
CA VAL A 240 16.32 6.00 6.97
C VAL A 240 15.49 7.09 7.66
N ILE A 241 14.28 7.37 7.18
CA ILE A 241 13.40 8.38 7.80
C ILE A 241 13.00 7.98 9.21
N ILE A 242 12.65 6.71 9.46
CA ILE A 242 12.36 6.22 10.82
C ILE A 242 13.58 6.37 11.72
N GLY A 243 14.78 6.03 11.24
CA GLY A 243 16.02 6.21 11.98
C GLY A 243 16.27 7.68 12.37
N LEU A 244 16.08 8.61 11.44
CA LEU A 244 16.20 10.05 11.69
C LEU A 244 15.14 10.56 12.67
N LEU A 245 13.89 10.10 12.54
CA LEU A 245 12.80 10.47 13.45
C LEU A 245 13.07 10.00 14.88
N ILE A 246 13.52 8.76 15.05
CA ILE A 246 13.90 8.22 16.37
C ILE A 246 15.08 9.02 16.96
N PHE A 247 16.07 9.36 16.13
CA PHE A 247 17.22 10.16 16.56
C PHE A 247 16.81 11.56 17.01
N PHE A 248 15.97 12.26 16.24
CA PHE A 248 15.48 13.59 16.63
C PHE A 248 14.56 13.52 17.86
N LEU A 249 13.71 12.51 17.96
CA LEU A 249 12.89 12.29 19.15
C LEU A 249 13.77 12.08 20.39
N PHE A 250 14.89 11.37 20.27
CA PHE A 250 15.85 11.20 21.35
C PHE A 250 16.53 12.52 21.76
N ILE A 251 16.89 13.37 20.79
CA ILE A 251 17.43 14.71 21.07
C ILE A 251 16.40 15.56 21.82
N ILE A 252 15.13 15.56 21.37
CA ILE A 252 14.04 16.28 22.02
C ILE A 252 13.85 15.77 23.45
N PHE A 253 13.86 14.44 23.64
CA PHE A 253 13.77 13.82 24.96
C PHE A 253 14.88 14.32 25.90
N LEU A 254 16.14 14.31 25.46
CA LEU A 254 17.27 14.80 26.26
C LEU A 254 17.17 16.30 26.55
N GLY A 255 16.75 17.10 25.57
CA GLY A 255 16.56 18.54 25.75
C GLY A 255 15.50 18.83 26.81
N VAL A 256 14.32 18.23 26.67
CA VAL A 256 13.21 18.38 27.62
C VAL A 256 13.61 17.88 29.02
N LEU A 257 14.29 16.73 29.11
CA LEU A 257 14.77 16.19 30.37
C LEU A 257 15.77 17.13 31.05
N GLY A 258 16.72 17.68 30.30
CA GLY A 258 17.70 18.65 30.79
C GLY A 258 17.05 19.93 31.30
N THR A 259 16.10 20.49 30.54
CA THR A 259 15.37 21.71 30.93
C THR A 259 14.57 21.51 32.21
N PHE A 260 13.79 20.42 32.31
CA PHE A 260 13.02 20.14 33.53
C PHE A 260 13.92 19.81 34.73
N TRP A 261 15.03 19.11 34.50
CA TRP A 261 16.01 18.83 35.54
C TRP A 261 16.57 20.12 36.14
N PHE A 262 17.01 21.06 35.30
CA PHE A 262 17.51 22.37 35.73
C PHE A 262 16.45 23.20 36.45
N GLN A 263 15.21 23.21 35.92
CA GLN A 263 14.10 23.92 36.55
C GLN A 263 13.77 23.36 37.94
N MET A 264 13.78 22.04 38.12
CA MET A 264 13.59 21.40 39.42
C MET A 264 14.69 21.75 40.41
N GLU A 265 15.95 21.82 39.96
CA GLU A 265 17.09 22.21 40.79
C GLU A 265 16.92 23.62 41.36
N SER A 266 16.61 24.58 40.49
CA SER A 266 16.41 25.98 40.88
C SER A 266 15.23 26.20 41.83
N ARG A 267 14.24 25.29 41.82
CA ARG A 267 13.01 25.36 42.63
C ARG A 267 13.02 24.44 43.85
N ARG A 268 14.17 23.84 44.21
CA ARG A 268 14.29 22.95 45.37
C ARG A 268 13.87 23.63 46.68
N GLY A 269 14.25 24.89 46.89
CA GLY A 269 13.89 25.65 48.09
C GLY A 269 12.37 25.83 48.25
N GLU A 270 11.66 26.15 47.16
CA GLU A 270 10.20 26.29 47.16
C GLU A 270 9.50 24.96 47.46
N VAL A 271 9.99 23.86 46.87
CA VAL A 271 9.48 22.50 47.14
C VAL A 271 9.69 22.12 48.61
N GLY A 272 10.84 22.45 49.19
CA GLY A 272 11.14 22.25 50.61
C GLY A 272 10.23 23.05 51.53
N LEU A 273 9.99 24.33 51.22
CA LEU A 273 9.10 25.20 51.99
C LEU A 273 7.65 24.69 51.96
N ARG A 274 7.13 24.29 50.79
CA ARG A 274 5.77 23.72 50.67
C ARG A 274 5.60 22.42 51.46
N MET A 275 6.64 21.58 51.50
CA MET A 275 6.67 20.37 52.31
C MET A 275 6.69 20.70 53.81
N ALA A 276 7.46 21.71 54.23
CA ALA A 276 7.51 22.17 55.63
C ALA A 276 6.18 22.77 56.11
N LEU A 277 5.43 23.42 55.21
CA LEU A 277 4.07 23.93 55.46
C LEU A 277 2.99 22.83 55.45
N GLY A 278 3.38 21.55 55.30
CA GLY A 278 2.48 20.39 55.44
C GLY A 278 1.95 19.80 54.14
N SER A 279 2.42 20.24 52.97
CA SER A 279 2.01 19.62 51.69
C SER A 279 2.58 18.20 51.57
N SER A 280 1.74 17.26 51.13
CA SER A 280 2.20 15.89 50.84
C SER A 280 3.07 15.85 49.56
N ARG A 281 4.02 14.90 49.50
CA ARG A 281 4.87 14.69 48.30
C ARG A 281 4.05 14.50 47.02
N LYS A 282 2.90 13.82 47.11
CA LYS A 282 1.99 13.61 45.97
C LYS A 282 1.36 14.92 45.49
N ASN A 283 0.99 15.83 46.41
CA ASN A 283 0.39 17.11 46.05
C ASN A 283 1.41 18.03 45.36
N VAL A 284 2.67 18.04 45.82
CA VAL A 284 3.73 18.81 45.17
C VAL A 284 4.03 18.27 43.77
N LEU A 285 4.14 16.94 43.62
CA LEU A 285 4.33 16.30 42.32
C LEU A 285 3.19 16.61 41.34
N ARG A 286 1.93 16.52 41.81
CA ARG A 286 0.75 16.83 41.00
C ARG A 286 0.74 18.29 40.55
N TYR A 287 1.10 19.22 41.44
CA TYR A 287 1.21 20.63 41.11
C TYR A 287 2.22 20.87 39.99
N ILE A 288 3.42 20.30 40.11
CA ILE A 288 4.49 20.48 39.11
C ILE A 288 4.08 19.86 37.77
N ILE A 289 3.50 18.66 37.78
CA ILE A 289 3.00 18.03 36.55
C ILE A 289 1.93 18.91 35.89
N LEU A 290 0.98 19.45 36.65
CA LEU A 290 -0.06 20.33 36.10
C LEU A 290 0.54 21.61 35.50
N GLU A 291 1.51 22.23 36.16
CA GLU A 291 2.23 23.40 35.64
C GLU A 291 2.92 23.06 34.30
N SER A 292 3.67 21.95 34.25
CA SER A 292 4.31 21.47 33.03
C SER A 292 3.32 21.17 31.90
N MET A 293 2.16 20.58 32.23
CA MET A 293 1.12 20.29 31.24
C MET A 293 0.50 21.56 30.68
N ILE A 294 0.27 22.58 31.50
CA ILE A 294 -0.25 23.88 31.02
C ILE A 294 0.74 24.51 30.03
N ILE A 295 2.03 24.50 30.36
CA ILE A 295 3.09 25.02 29.47
C ILE A 295 3.13 24.22 28.16
N PHE A 296 3.01 22.90 28.23
CA PHE A 296 2.93 22.05 27.05
C PHE A 296 1.74 22.42 26.16
N PHE A 297 0.54 22.53 26.71
CA PHE A 297 -0.64 22.89 25.92
C PHE A 297 -0.52 24.29 25.30
N LEU A 298 0.05 25.25 26.02
CA LEU A 298 0.32 26.59 25.48
C LEU A 298 1.29 26.57 24.30
N ALA A 299 2.27 25.67 24.30
CA ALA A 299 3.21 25.48 23.18
C ALA A 299 2.64 24.60 22.06
N PHE A 300 1.82 23.60 22.41
CA PHE A 300 1.24 22.65 21.47
C PHE A 300 0.22 23.30 20.55
N VAL A 301 -0.60 24.23 21.04
CA VAL A 301 -1.61 24.93 20.22
C VAL A 301 -1.01 25.67 19.01
N PRO A 302 -0.01 26.57 19.17
CA PRO A 302 0.60 27.23 18.00
C PRO A 302 1.35 26.25 17.10
N ALA A 303 2.02 25.25 17.66
CA ALA A 303 2.68 24.20 16.86
C ALA A 303 1.67 23.42 16.01
N PHE A 304 0.53 23.04 16.60
CA PHE A 304 -0.57 22.36 15.91
C PHE A 304 -1.11 23.22 14.77
N ILE A 305 -1.29 24.53 14.97
CA ILE A 305 -1.76 25.45 13.92
C ILE A 305 -0.77 25.49 12.75
N VAL A 306 0.53 25.54 13.02
CA VAL A 306 1.57 25.50 11.98
C VAL A 306 1.51 24.17 11.21
N CYS A 307 1.45 23.04 11.92
CA CYS A 307 1.32 21.71 11.29
C CYS A 307 0.04 21.59 10.45
N ALA A 308 -1.09 22.11 10.94
CA ALA A 308 -2.36 22.12 10.21
C ALA A 308 -2.33 23.00 8.97
N ASN A 309 -1.55 24.10 8.97
CA ASN A 309 -1.34 24.91 7.78
C ASN A 309 -0.47 24.17 6.75
N LEU A 310 0.66 23.58 7.17
CA LEU A 310 1.52 22.81 6.26
C LEU A 310 0.75 21.66 5.60
N ALA A 311 -0.11 21.01 6.37
CA ALA A 311 -1.05 20.00 5.93
C ALA A 311 -2.07 20.51 4.90
N TYR A 312 -2.69 21.65 5.18
CA TYR A 312 -3.71 22.25 4.32
C TYR A 312 -3.14 22.67 2.95
N TRP A 313 -1.92 23.20 2.95
CA TRP A 313 -1.23 23.64 1.74
C TRP A 313 -0.54 22.49 0.98
N ASP A 314 -0.66 21.25 1.46
CA ASP A 314 -0.03 20.05 0.88
C ASP A 314 1.48 20.22 0.64
N ILE A 315 2.15 20.94 1.56
CA ILE A 315 3.61 21.21 1.49
C ILE A 315 4.41 19.98 1.98
N THR A 316 3.72 18.92 2.42
CA THR A 316 4.33 17.69 2.91
C THR A 316 4.82 16.82 1.75
N TYR A 317 6.14 16.78 1.56
CA TYR A 317 6.75 15.85 0.59
C TYR A 317 6.59 14.39 1.06
N THR A 318 6.03 13.56 0.17
CA THR A 318 6.03 12.11 0.32
C THR A 318 6.84 11.50 -0.81
N PHE A 319 7.76 10.58 -0.49
CA PHE A 319 8.56 9.90 -1.51
C PHE A 319 7.66 9.21 -2.54
N ASN A 320 7.84 9.56 -3.82
CA ASN A 320 7.05 9.07 -4.96
C ASN A 320 5.52 9.21 -4.79
N ASP A 321 5.06 10.24 -4.08
CA ASP A 321 3.63 10.42 -3.77
C ASP A 321 3.00 9.20 -3.10
N ALA A 322 3.81 8.34 -2.48
CA ALA A 322 3.42 7.02 -2.04
C ALA A 322 2.50 7.01 -0.81
N MET A 323 1.88 8.12 -0.45
CA MET A 323 0.88 8.18 0.60
C MET A 323 0.03 9.43 0.44
N ASP A 324 -1.29 9.27 0.54
CA ASP A 324 -2.18 10.41 0.63
C ASP A 324 -2.13 11.01 2.03
N TYR A 325 -2.03 12.33 2.07
CA TYR A 325 -2.28 13.09 3.27
C TYR A 325 -3.80 13.13 3.51
N THR A 326 -4.28 12.56 4.61
CA THR A 326 -5.71 12.57 4.97
C THR A 326 -5.88 13.22 6.33
N TRP A 327 -6.95 14.00 6.52
CA TRP A 327 -7.28 14.59 7.82
C TRP A 327 -7.36 13.57 8.95
N THR A 328 -7.88 12.37 8.69
CA THR A 328 -7.90 11.28 9.67
C THR A 328 -6.50 10.92 10.13
N ARG A 329 -5.53 10.80 9.20
CA ARG A 329 -4.14 10.48 9.51
C ARG A 329 -3.48 11.60 10.29
N PHE A 330 -3.72 12.85 9.90
CA PHE A 330 -3.25 14.02 10.64
C PHE A 330 -3.67 13.98 12.10
N TRP A 331 -4.97 13.78 12.37
CA TRP A 331 -5.45 13.71 13.74
C TRP A 331 -4.82 12.56 14.52
N ILE A 332 -4.67 11.38 13.90
CA ILE A 332 -3.98 10.25 14.53
C ILE A 332 -2.53 10.61 14.86
N THR A 333 -1.79 11.24 13.96
CA THR A 333 -0.39 11.60 14.20
C THR A 333 -0.26 12.69 15.26
N GLN A 334 -1.14 13.70 15.26
CA GLN A 334 -1.12 14.75 16.29
C GLN A 334 -1.48 14.20 17.68
N LEU A 335 -2.41 13.25 17.77
CA LEU A 335 -2.74 12.59 19.03
C LEU A 335 -1.59 11.72 19.54
N LEU A 336 -0.91 11.01 18.63
CA LEU A 336 0.25 10.20 18.98
C LEU A 336 1.41 11.08 19.46
N ASP A 337 1.70 12.18 18.76
CA ASP A 337 2.72 13.16 19.14
C ASP A 337 2.43 13.76 20.53
N ALA A 338 1.18 14.20 20.76
CA ALA A 338 0.76 14.71 22.06
C ALA A 338 0.93 13.66 23.18
N ALA A 339 0.55 12.41 22.93
CA ALA A 339 0.71 11.32 23.89
C ALA A 339 2.19 11.04 24.21
N ILE A 340 3.06 11.02 23.19
CA ILE A 340 4.51 10.83 23.36
C ILE A 340 5.09 12.00 24.16
N MET A 341 4.76 13.24 23.82
CA MET A 341 5.25 14.43 24.53
C MET A 341 4.80 14.48 25.99
N ILE A 342 3.52 14.17 26.27
CA ILE A 342 3.01 14.06 27.64
C ILE A 342 3.80 12.99 28.42
N GLY A 343 4.10 11.85 27.78
CA GLY A 343 4.93 10.80 28.35
C GLY A 343 6.34 11.29 28.69
N ILE A 344 7.01 11.95 27.74
CA ILE A 344 8.35 12.53 27.92
C ILE A 344 8.38 13.54 29.08
N ILE A 345 7.45 14.50 29.09
CA ILE A 345 7.37 15.53 30.13
C ILE A 345 7.11 14.89 31.49
N SER A 346 6.17 13.93 31.56
CA SER A 346 5.85 13.24 32.81
C SER A 346 7.06 12.50 33.36
N LEU A 347 7.82 11.80 32.51
CA LEU A 347 9.06 11.12 32.91
C LEU A 347 10.12 12.13 33.39
N SER A 348 10.30 13.22 32.64
CA SER A 348 11.27 14.28 32.95
C SER A 348 10.97 15.01 34.26
N VAL A 349 9.70 15.09 34.68
CA VAL A 349 9.32 15.65 35.99
C VAL A 349 9.43 14.62 37.11
N LEU A 350 8.97 13.40 36.88
CA LEU A 350 8.91 12.35 37.90
C LEU A 350 10.30 11.92 38.40
N ILE A 351 11.30 11.86 37.52
CA ILE A 351 12.67 11.44 37.87
C ILE A 351 13.33 12.41 38.88
N PRO A 352 13.48 13.72 38.61
CA PRO A 352 14.07 14.68 39.54
C PRO A 352 13.20 14.90 40.78
N ALA A 353 11.87 14.98 40.64
CA ALA A 353 11.02 15.25 41.78
C ALA A 353 10.98 14.08 42.79
N ARG A 354 11.09 12.83 42.31
CA ARG A 354 11.34 11.67 43.21
C ARG A 354 12.69 11.78 43.91
N ARG A 355 13.75 12.17 43.21
CA ARG A 355 15.09 12.39 43.81
C ARG A 355 15.06 13.49 44.87
N ALA A 356 14.47 14.65 44.56
CA ALA A 356 14.33 15.76 45.50
C ALA A 356 13.49 15.38 46.74
N SER A 357 12.43 14.59 46.56
CA SER A 357 11.58 14.14 47.68
C SER A 357 12.25 13.16 48.65
N LYS A 358 13.37 12.54 48.26
CA LYS A 358 14.16 11.64 49.11
C LYS A 358 15.23 12.35 49.93
N VAL A 359 15.54 13.61 49.63
CA VAL A 359 16.48 14.41 50.42
C VAL A 359 15.82 14.79 51.74
N HIS A 360 16.50 14.57 52.87
CA HIS A 360 15.96 14.88 54.19
C HIS A 360 15.77 16.40 54.34
N PRO A 361 14.65 16.88 54.92
CA PRO A 361 14.37 18.32 55.06
C PRO A 361 15.46 19.11 55.80
N VAL A 362 16.24 18.44 56.64
CA VAL A 362 17.33 19.02 57.44
C VAL A 362 18.55 19.36 56.58
N GLU A 363 18.79 18.69 55.45
CA GLU A 363 19.90 18.99 54.55
C GLU A 363 19.58 20.13 53.59
N ALA A 364 18.30 20.31 53.23
CA ALA A 364 17.87 21.37 52.30
C ALA A 364 17.97 22.79 52.90
N LEU A 365 17.91 22.93 54.24
CA LEU A 365 18.01 24.21 54.96
C LEU A 365 19.43 24.54 55.43
N ARG A 366 20.40 23.63 55.24
CA ARG A 366 21.79 23.80 55.71
C ARG A 366 22.74 24.32 54.63
N ASN A 367 22.27 24.45 53.39
CA ASN A 367 23.03 24.93 52.23
C ASN A 367 22.59 26.32 51.74
N GLU A 368 21.94 27.13 52.59
CA GLU A 368 21.89 28.59 52.42
C GLU A 368 23.00 29.26 53.22
#